data_AF-A0A1E1WKB6-F1
#
_entry.id   AF-A0A1E1WKB6-F1
#
_cell.length_a   1.000
_cell.length_b   1.000
_cell.length_c   1.000
_cell.angle_alpha   90.00
_cell.angle_beta   90.00
_cell.angle_gamma   90.00
#
_symmetry.space_group_name_H-M   'P 1'
#
loop_
_entity.id
_entity.type
_entity.pdbx_description
1 polymer ?
#
loop_
_entity_poly.entity_id
_entity_poly.type
_entity_poly.pdbx_seq_one_letter_code
_entity_poly.pdbx_strand_id
1 'polypeptide(L)'
;GHCRLAATPQNQRLVADAAKHVNEKVVAVLSALQAGSRGTQACIDAAATIAAIIGDLDTTILFASAGTLHSEKENDTFSDHRENILKTAKTLVEDTKTLVGGAAGTQEQLASAAQSAVTTIVQLCEVVKLGAMSLGSGNPEPQVLLLHAARDVASALRDLASATTAASGKHVSHPDMQRLKHAAKVMVTNVTSLLKTVKAVEDEHTRGIRALESTIEAISQEVEVLLSP
;
A
#
# COMPACT_ATOMS: atom_id res chain seq x y z
N GLY A 1 -35.08 37.93 -52.36
CA GLY A 1 -35.21 36.54 -51.89
C GLY A 1 -34.94 36.52 -50.41
N HIS A 2 -35.99 36.44 -49.58
CA HIS A 2 -35.87 36.44 -48.12
C HIS A 2 -35.87 35.00 -47.63
N CYS A 3 -34.70 34.43 -47.37
CA CYS A 3 -34.59 33.20 -46.59
C CYS A 3 -34.76 33.56 -45.11
N ARG A 4 -36.01 33.84 -44.69
CA ARG A 4 -36.37 33.78 -43.27
C ARG A 4 -36.65 32.31 -42.97
N LEU A 5 -35.66 31.59 -42.45
CA LEU A 5 -35.91 30.43 -41.60
C LEU A 5 -36.72 30.94 -40.40
N ALA A 6 -38.03 31.07 -40.57
CA ALA A 6 -38.92 31.39 -39.48
C ALA A 6 -38.76 30.26 -38.45
N ALA A 7 -38.53 30.63 -37.19
CA ALA A 7 -38.60 29.72 -36.06
C ALA A 7 -40.06 29.25 -35.90
N THR A 8 -40.52 28.38 -36.79
CA THR A 8 -41.84 27.75 -36.70
C THR A 8 -41.82 26.81 -35.49
N PRO A 9 -42.91 26.75 -34.69
CA PRO A 9 -42.99 25.90 -33.51
C PRO A 9 -42.65 24.42 -33.80
N GLN A 10 -42.93 23.95 -35.02
CA GLN A 10 -42.57 22.61 -35.47
C GLN A 10 -41.05 22.42 -35.61
N ASN A 11 -40.33 23.38 -36.20
CA ASN A 11 -38.87 23.33 -36.28
C ASN A 11 -38.23 23.45 -34.90
N GLN A 12 -38.81 24.25 -34.00
CA GLN A 12 -38.36 24.33 -32.60
C GLN A 12 -38.52 22.99 -31.86
N ARG A 13 -39.64 22.28 -32.06
CA ARG A 13 -39.86 20.93 -31.50
C ARG A 13 -38.87 19.91 -32.05
N LEU A 14 -38.66 19.88 -33.37
CA LEU A 14 -37.69 18.97 -33.99
C LEU A 14 -36.26 19.20 -33.49
N VAL A 15 -35.86 20.47 -33.32
CA VAL A 15 -34.55 20.81 -32.73
C VAL A 15 -34.47 20.39 -31.26
N ALA A 16 -35.54 20.57 -30.48
CA ALA A 16 -35.59 20.13 -29.08
C ALA A 16 -35.50 18.60 -28.95
N ASP A 17 -36.21 17.85 -29.80
CA ASP A 17 -36.15 16.38 -29.82
C ASP A 17 -34.77 15.88 -30.27
N ALA A 18 -34.19 16.50 -31.30
CA ALA A 18 -32.83 16.19 -31.74
C ALA A 18 -31.81 16.50 -30.63
N ALA A 19 -31.94 17.63 -29.92
CA ALA A 19 -31.09 17.98 -28.79
C ALA A 19 -31.21 16.98 -27.64
N LYS A 20 -32.43 16.54 -27.32
CA LYS A 20 -32.66 15.49 -26.31
C LYS A 20 -32.00 14.17 -26.72
N HIS A 21 -32.13 13.78 -27.98
CA HIS A 21 -31.51 12.56 -28.48
C HIS A 21 -29.98 12.62 -28.44
N VAL A 22 -29.39 13.76 -28.84
CA VAL A 22 -27.94 13.97 -28.72
C VAL A 22 -27.51 13.91 -27.25
N ASN A 23 -28.24 14.53 -26.34
CA ASN A 23 -27.95 14.46 -24.90
C ASN A 23 -27.97 13.02 -24.37
N GLU A 24 -28.98 12.22 -24.74
CA GLU A 24 -29.05 10.79 -24.37
C GLU A 24 -27.84 10.01 -24.90
N LYS A 25 -27.43 10.26 -26.15
CA LYS A 25 -26.24 9.63 -26.74
C LYS A 25 -24.94 10.08 -26.07
N VAL A 26 -24.81 11.36 -25.72
CA VAL A 26 -23.65 11.89 -24.98
C VAL A 26 -23.54 11.23 -23.61
N VAL A 27 -24.64 11.10 -22.87
CA VAL A 27 -24.66 10.40 -21.58
C VAL A 27 -24.23 8.95 -21.75
N ALA A 28 -24.76 8.24 -22.76
CA ALA A 28 -24.37 6.85 -23.01
C ALA A 28 -22.86 6.70 -23.33
N VAL A 29 -22.29 7.61 -24.11
CA VAL A 29 -20.85 7.62 -24.42
C VAL A 29 -20.02 7.92 -23.17
N LEU A 30 -20.43 8.87 -22.34
CA LEU A 30 -19.75 9.19 -21.09
C LEU A 30 -19.73 8.00 -20.13
N SER A 31 -20.87 7.31 -19.98
CA SER A 31 -20.95 6.10 -19.14
C SER A 31 -20.04 4.97 -19.67
N ALA A 32 -20.00 4.78 -20.99
CA ALA A 32 -19.09 3.79 -21.60
C ALA A 32 -17.61 4.14 -21.39
N LEU A 33 -17.25 5.42 -21.49
CA LEU A 33 -15.88 5.90 -21.25
C LEU A 33 -15.48 5.76 -19.77
N GLN A 34 -16.38 6.07 -18.84
CA GLN A 34 -16.15 5.88 -17.41
C GLN A 34 -15.94 4.39 -17.08
N ALA A 35 -16.77 3.50 -17.61
CA ALA A 35 -16.56 2.06 -17.45
C ALA A 35 -15.22 1.62 -18.06
N GLY A 36 -14.86 2.15 -19.22
CA GLY A 36 -13.60 1.86 -19.92
C GLY A 36 -12.33 2.38 -19.22
N SER A 37 -12.46 3.25 -18.22
CA SER A 37 -11.33 3.82 -17.46
C SER A 37 -11.44 3.63 -15.95
N ARG A 38 -12.41 2.82 -15.49
CA ARG A 38 -12.67 2.61 -14.06
C ARG A 38 -11.46 2.06 -13.31
N GLY A 39 -10.76 1.09 -13.89
CA GLY A 39 -9.58 0.47 -13.28
C GLY A 39 -8.39 1.41 -13.22
N THR A 40 -8.13 2.14 -14.31
CA THR A 40 -7.07 3.15 -14.34
C THR A 40 -7.36 4.31 -13.37
N GLN A 41 -8.61 4.75 -13.25
CA GLN A 41 -8.99 5.77 -12.25
C GLN A 41 -8.75 5.26 -10.82
N ALA A 42 -9.13 4.01 -10.52
CA ALA A 42 -8.85 3.42 -9.21
C ALA A 42 -7.35 3.36 -8.89
N CYS A 43 -6.48 3.12 -9.88
CA CYS A 43 -5.03 3.20 -9.69
C CYS A 43 -4.52 4.63 -9.43
N ILE A 44 -5.12 5.63 -10.07
CA ILE A 44 -4.78 7.05 -9.83
C ILE A 44 -5.16 7.45 -8.41
N ASP A 45 -6.39 7.10 -7.99
CA ASP A 45 -6.88 7.38 -6.64
C ASP A 45 -6.07 6.62 -5.58
N ALA A 46 -5.66 5.37 -5.89
CA ALA A 46 -4.76 4.59 -5.07
C ALA A 46 -3.40 5.30 -4.90
N ALA A 47 -2.79 5.78 -5.98
CA ALA A 47 -1.51 6.49 -5.90
C ALA A 47 -1.60 7.76 -5.05
N ALA A 48 -2.70 8.52 -5.16
CA ALA A 48 -2.94 9.69 -4.33
C ALA A 48 -3.10 9.33 -2.85
N THR A 49 -3.88 8.28 -2.56
CA THR A 49 -4.07 7.78 -1.18
C THR A 49 -2.74 7.34 -0.57
N ILE A 50 -1.93 6.59 -1.34
CA ILE A 50 -0.62 6.13 -0.88
C ILE A 50 0.34 7.29 -0.65
N ALA A 51 0.26 8.37 -1.45
CA ALA A 51 1.07 9.57 -1.20
C ALA A 51 0.73 10.22 0.16
N ALA A 52 -0.54 10.23 0.56
CA ALA A 52 -0.95 10.71 1.88
C ALA A 52 -0.39 9.81 3.01
N ILE A 53 -0.43 8.49 2.83
CA ILE A 53 0.16 7.51 3.78
C ILE A 53 1.66 7.76 3.95
N ILE A 54 2.38 8.05 2.85
CA ILE A 54 3.81 8.36 2.92
C ILE A 54 4.06 9.62 3.74
N GLY A 55 3.22 10.65 3.61
CA GLY A 55 3.29 11.85 4.45
C GLY A 55 3.05 11.58 5.95
N ASP A 56 2.12 10.68 6.26
CA ASP A 56 1.87 10.21 7.63
C ASP A 56 3.08 9.43 8.20
N LEU A 57 3.69 8.56 7.39
CA LEU A 57 4.93 7.87 7.75
C LEU A 57 6.09 8.84 7.95
N ASP A 58 6.27 9.82 7.07
CA ASP A 58 7.32 10.86 7.21
C ASP A 58 7.16 11.64 8.52
N THR A 59 5.92 11.93 8.91
CA THR A 59 5.59 12.56 10.20
C THR A 59 5.92 11.63 11.38
N THR A 60 5.58 10.34 11.27
CA THR A 60 5.89 9.35 12.31
C THR A 60 7.40 9.13 12.46
N ILE A 61 8.14 9.10 11.35
CA ILE A 61 9.61 9.01 11.31
C ILE A 61 10.23 10.22 12.00
N LEU A 62 9.67 11.43 11.82
CA LEU A 62 10.12 12.63 12.51
C LEU A 62 9.98 12.49 14.03
N PHE A 63 8.82 12.01 14.52
CA PHE A 63 8.62 11.76 15.96
C PHE A 63 9.59 10.71 16.52
N ALA A 64 9.82 9.62 15.78
CA ALA A 64 10.77 8.58 16.15
C ALA A 64 12.19 9.13 16.23
N SER A 65 12.61 9.86 15.20
CA SER A 65 13.94 10.47 15.11
C SER A 65 14.18 11.50 16.22
N ALA A 66 13.14 12.19 16.67
CA ALA A 66 13.19 13.11 17.80
C ALA A 66 13.18 12.41 19.17
N GLY A 67 13.05 11.08 19.23
CA GLY A 67 12.94 10.32 20.48
C GLY A 67 11.62 10.56 21.22
N THR A 68 10.57 10.95 20.49
CA THR A 68 9.25 11.31 21.04
C THR A 68 8.15 10.34 20.65
N LEU A 69 8.48 9.29 19.89
CA LEU A 69 7.53 8.24 19.51
C LEU A 69 7.40 7.22 20.64
N HIS A 70 6.32 7.34 21.40
CA HIS A 70 6.03 6.50 22.56
C HIS A 70 4.89 5.53 22.28
N SER A 71 4.94 4.37 22.93
CA SER A 71 3.77 3.48 23.01
C SER A 71 2.67 4.14 23.84
N GLU A 72 1.43 4.06 23.35
CA GLU A 72 0.24 4.45 24.13
C GLU A 72 -0.13 3.39 25.20
N LYS A 73 0.45 2.19 25.10
CA LYS A 73 0.13 1.03 25.95
C LYS A 73 1.37 0.56 26.71
N GLU A 74 1.28 0.52 28.04
CA GLU A 74 2.40 0.18 28.93
C GLU A 74 2.98 -1.24 28.71
N ASN A 75 2.16 -2.21 28.28
CA ASN A 75 2.57 -3.61 28.11
C ASN A 75 2.63 -4.06 26.65
N ASP A 76 2.67 -3.13 25.71
CA ASP A 76 2.70 -3.45 24.28
C ASP A 76 4.12 -3.79 23.84
N THR A 77 4.29 -4.93 23.17
CA THR A 77 5.60 -5.42 22.75
C THR A 77 5.70 -5.52 21.23
N PHE A 78 6.91 -5.54 20.69
CA PHE A 78 7.09 -5.71 19.25
C PHE A 78 6.55 -7.05 18.73
N SER A 79 6.63 -8.10 19.56
CA SER A 79 6.16 -9.45 19.25
C SER A 79 4.66 -9.49 18.94
N ASP A 80 3.85 -8.63 19.58
CA ASP A 80 2.40 -8.53 19.40
C ASP A 80 2.00 -8.03 18.00
N HIS A 81 2.85 -7.17 17.41
CA HIS A 81 2.59 -6.58 16.09
C HIS A 81 3.25 -7.35 14.95
N ARG A 82 4.34 -8.04 15.25
CA ARG A 82 5.20 -8.68 14.26
C ARG A 82 4.45 -9.64 13.33
N GLU A 83 3.62 -10.52 13.87
CA GLU A 83 2.89 -11.49 13.04
C GLU A 83 1.96 -10.79 12.05
N ASN A 84 1.31 -9.71 12.49
CA ASN A 84 0.45 -8.89 11.63
C ASN A 84 1.25 -8.19 10.53
N ILE A 85 2.44 -7.65 10.85
CA ILE A 85 3.34 -7.07 9.83
C ILE A 85 3.71 -8.13 8.78
N LEU A 86 4.14 -9.32 9.20
CA LEU A 86 4.52 -10.41 8.30
C LEU A 86 3.36 -10.87 7.43
N LYS A 87 2.17 -11.01 8.01
CA LYS A 87 0.95 -11.44 7.31
C LYS A 87 0.55 -10.42 6.25
N THR A 88 0.45 -9.14 6.62
CA THR A 88 0.04 -8.09 5.70
C THR A 88 1.06 -7.86 4.59
N ALA A 89 2.36 -7.93 4.91
CA ALA A 89 3.42 -7.87 3.91
C ALA A 89 3.33 -9.01 2.87
N LYS A 90 3.00 -10.23 3.29
CA LYS A 90 2.76 -11.36 2.37
C LYS A 90 1.53 -11.13 1.49
N THR A 91 0.43 -10.65 2.07
CA THR A 91 -0.76 -10.26 1.28
C THR A 91 -0.40 -9.23 0.22
N LEU A 92 0.45 -8.27 0.55
CA LEU A 92 0.87 -7.21 -0.39
C LEU A 92 1.69 -7.74 -1.58
N VAL A 93 2.43 -8.85 -1.40
CA VAL A 93 3.09 -9.56 -2.51
C VAL A 93 2.06 -10.17 -3.47
N GLU A 94 0.97 -10.72 -2.94
CA GLU A 94 -0.12 -11.23 -3.77
C GLU A 94 -0.86 -10.09 -4.47
N ASP A 95 -1.13 -8.98 -3.79
CA ASP A 95 -1.72 -7.77 -4.39
C ASP A 95 -0.85 -7.20 -5.52
N THR A 96 0.48 -7.27 -5.38
CA THR A 96 1.41 -6.88 -6.45
C THR A 96 1.19 -7.72 -7.70
N LYS A 97 0.97 -9.04 -7.56
CA LYS A 97 0.71 -9.93 -8.70
C LYS A 97 -0.65 -9.63 -9.32
N THR A 98 -1.69 -9.41 -8.51
CA THR A 98 -3.04 -9.11 -9.01
C THR A 98 -3.09 -7.77 -9.74
N LEU A 99 -2.37 -6.74 -9.28
CA LEU A 99 -2.22 -5.46 -9.97
C LEU A 99 -1.57 -5.62 -11.36
N VAL A 100 -0.45 -6.36 -11.43
CA VAL A 100 0.24 -6.63 -12.70
C VAL A 100 -0.65 -7.42 -13.66
N GLY A 101 -1.36 -8.43 -13.16
CA GLY A 101 -2.34 -9.19 -13.94
C GLY A 101 -3.51 -8.32 -14.41
N GLY A 102 -3.99 -7.41 -13.56
CA GLY A 102 -5.07 -6.46 -13.84
C GLY A 102 -4.74 -5.51 -15.01
N ALA A 103 -3.48 -5.15 -15.21
CA ALA A 103 -3.07 -4.32 -16.35
C ALA A 103 -3.38 -4.96 -17.72
N ALA A 104 -3.34 -6.29 -17.79
CA ALA A 104 -3.68 -7.08 -18.98
C ALA A 104 -5.13 -7.63 -18.95
N GLY A 105 -5.84 -7.42 -17.84
CA GLY A 105 -7.21 -7.91 -17.61
C GLY A 105 -8.28 -6.85 -17.89
N THR A 106 -9.43 -6.99 -17.23
CA THR A 106 -10.55 -6.03 -17.35
C THR A 106 -10.39 -4.84 -16.40
N GLN A 107 -11.07 -3.73 -16.70
CA GLN A 107 -11.07 -2.55 -15.84
C GLN A 107 -11.67 -2.83 -14.45
N GLU A 108 -12.69 -3.67 -14.35
CA GLU A 108 -13.22 -4.15 -13.06
C GLU A 108 -12.18 -4.94 -12.25
N GLN A 109 -11.44 -5.86 -12.89
CA GLN A 109 -10.39 -6.62 -12.23
C GLN A 109 -9.27 -5.70 -11.73
N LEU A 110 -8.86 -4.75 -12.57
CA LEU A 110 -7.86 -3.76 -12.21
C LEU A 110 -8.33 -2.86 -11.06
N ALA A 111 -9.59 -2.40 -11.09
CA ALA A 111 -10.16 -1.59 -10.03
C ALA A 111 -10.17 -2.33 -8.69
N SER A 112 -10.59 -3.60 -8.70
CA SER A 112 -10.59 -4.45 -7.50
C SER A 112 -9.17 -4.66 -6.96
N ALA A 113 -8.20 -4.99 -7.84
CA ALA A 113 -6.81 -5.17 -7.45
C ALA A 113 -6.20 -3.90 -6.83
N ALA A 114 -6.48 -2.73 -7.40
CA ALA A 114 -6.03 -1.45 -6.84
C ALA A 114 -6.62 -1.18 -5.45
N GLN A 115 -7.92 -1.43 -5.25
CA GLN A 115 -8.57 -1.27 -3.95
C GLN A 115 -8.05 -2.24 -2.90
N SER A 116 -7.84 -3.51 -3.26
CA SER A 116 -7.22 -4.50 -2.38
C SER A 116 -5.82 -4.05 -1.94
N ALA A 117 -4.98 -3.62 -2.89
CA ALA A 117 -3.63 -3.14 -2.59
C ALA A 117 -3.63 -1.92 -1.65
N VAL A 118 -4.56 -0.97 -1.84
CA VAL A 118 -4.72 0.19 -0.94
C VAL A 118 -5.14 -0.24 0.46
N THR A 119 -6.08 -1.18 0.57
CA THR A 119 -6.52 -1.70 1.88
C THR A 119 -5.35 -2.34 2.62
N THR A 120 -4.58 -3.17 1.92
CA THR A 120 -3.43 -3.87 2.49
C THR A 120 -2.30 -2.92 2.90
N ILE A 121 -1.96 -1.90 2.10
CA ILE A 121 -0.89 -0.95 2.46
C ILE A 121 -1.29 -0.05 3.63
N VAL A 122 -2.55 0.39 3.71
CA VAL A 122 -3.06 1.12 4.87
C VAL A 122 -2.89 0.28 6.13
N GLN A 123 -3.32 -0.99 6.08
CA GLN A 123 -3.16 -1.90 7.21
C GLN A 123 -1.70 -2.14 7.55
N LEU A 124 -0.82 -2.32 6.56
CA LEU A 124 0.61 -2.57 6.77
C LEU A 124 1.26 -1.39 7.48
N CYS A 125 1.03 -0.17 7.00
CA CYS A 125 1.60 1.03 7.59
C CYS A 125 1.09 1.23 9.03
N GLU A 126 -0.18 0.96 9.30
CA GLU A 126 -0.73 1.06 10.65
C GLU A 126 -0.08 0.06 11.62
N VAL A 127 0.00 -1.23 11.27
CA VAL A 127 0.63 -2.22 12.15
C VAL A 127 2.14 -2.01 12.30
N VAL A 128 2.81 -1.43 11.29
CA VAL A 128 4.21 -1.04 11.41
C VAL A 128 4.38 0.15 12.34
N LYS A 129 3.52 1.17 12.28
CA LYS A 129 3.56 2.30 13.23
C LYS A 129 3.37 1.82 14.67
N LEU A 130 2.39 0.94 14.91
CA LEU A 130 2.16 0.32 16.21
C LEU A 130 3.40 -0.47 16.68
N GLY A 131 3.97 -1.30 15.80
CA GLY A 131 5.21 -2.02 16.10
C GLY A 131 6.41 -1.10 16.37
N ALA A 132 6.51 0.04 15.69
CA ALA A 132 7.56 1.02 15.97
C ALA A 132 7.37 1.68 17.35
N MET A 133 6.14 2.05 17.70
CA MET A 133 5.81 2.64 19.00
C MET A 133 6.14 1.68 20.17
N SER A 134 5.92 0.37 20.01
CA SER A 134 6.18 -0.62 21.06
C SER A 134 7.67 -0.93 21.31
N LEU A 135 8.58 -0.49 20.44
CA LEU A 135 10.03 -0.63 20.65
C LEU A 135 10.60 0.34 21.70
N GLY A 136 9.81 1.36 22.09
CA GLY A 136 10.20 2.39 23.06
C GLY A 136 11.12 3.48 22.48
N SER A 137 11.08 4.66 23.08
CA SER A 137 11.84 5.84 22.61
C SER A 137 13.28 5.92 23.12
N GLY A 138 13.69 5.03 24.02
CA GLY A 138 15.04 5.01 24.62
C GLY A 138 16.15 4.70 23.62
N ASN A 139 15.83 3.96 22.55
CA ASN A 139 16.67 3.84 21.37
C ASN A 139 15.78 3.99 20.12
N PRO A 140 15.82 5.14 19.42
CA PRO A 140 14.95 5.40 18.28
C PRO A 140 15.39 4.68 16.99
N GLU A 141 16.61 4.14 16.91
CA GLU A 141 17.15 3.56 15.68
C GLU A 141 16.29 2.40 15.13
N PRO A 142 15.82 1.42 15.95
CA PRO A 142 14.94 0.37 15.47
C PRO A 142 13.58 0.89 14.99
N GLN A 143 13.04 1.93 15.65
CA GLN A 143 11.78 2.57 15.25
C GLN A 143 11.93 3.20 13.86
N VAL A 144 12.97 4.02 13.69
CA VAL A 144 13.28 4.73 12.45
C VAL A 144 13.54 3.74 11.31
N LEU A 145 14.33 2.69 11.56
CA LEU A 145 14.64 1.65 10.57
C LEU A 145 13.37 0.94 10.07
N LEU A 146 12.49 0.55 11.00
CA LEU A 146 11.25 -0.14 10.66
C LEU A 146 10.28 0.77 9.87
N LEU A 147 10.12 2.02 10.30
CA LEU A 147 9.25 2.99 9.63
C LEU A 147 9.76 3.35 8.23
N HIS A 148 11.06 3.53 8.05
CA HIS A 148 11.65 3.75 6.72
C HIS A 148 11.40 2.56 5.79
N ALA A 149 11.54 1.33 6.27
CA ALA A 149 11.27 0.16 5.46
C ALA A 149 9.81 0.11 4.98
N ALA A 150 8.84 0.48 5.82
CA ALA A 150 7.44 0.59 5.41
C ALA A 150 7.19 1.75 4.43
N ARG A 151 7.86 2.89 4.61
CA ARG A 151 7.80 4.02 3.69
C ARG A 151 8.28 3.64 2.29
N ASP A 152 9.37 2.89 2.20
CA ASP A 152 9.92 2.43 0.92
C ASP A 152 8.97 1.44 0.21
N VAL A 153 8.30 0.57 0.98
CA VAL A 153 7.23 -0.29 0.46
C VAL A 153 6.05 0.54 -0.06
N ALA A 154 5.58 1.55 0.68
CA ALA A 154 4.51 2.43 0.24
C ALA A 154 4.90 3.20 -1.04
N SER A 155 6.12 3.74 -1.12
CA SER A 155 6.59 4.43 -2.32
C SER A 155 6.66 3.49 -3.52
N ALA A 156 7.18 2.27 -3.35
CA ALA A 156 7.24 1.28 -4.41
C ALA A 156 5.84 0.87 -4.90
N LEU A 157 4.85 0.79 -4.01
CA LEU A 157 3.46 0.50 -4.38
C LEU A 157 2.81 1.65 -5.16
N ARG A 158 3.07 2.90 -4.76
CA ARG A 158 2.60 4.08 -5.49
C ARG A 158 3.15 4.10 -6.92
N ASP A 159 4.44 3.79 -7.07
CA ASP A 159 5.09 3.74 -8.37
C ASP A 159 4.58 2.55 -9.21
N LEU A 160 4.29 1.41 -8.57
CA LEU A 160 3.63 0.27 -9.20
C LEU A 160 2.22 0.62 -9.71
N ALA A 161 1.40 1.30 -8.91
CA ALA A 161 0.06 1.73 -9.32
C ALA A 161 0.13 2.71 -10.52
N SER A 162 1.10 3.62 -10.50
CA SER A 162 1.36 4.56 -11.60
C SER A 162 1.80 3.82 -12.88
N ALA A 163 2.72 2.85 -12.77
CA ALA A 163 3.15 2.02 -13.88
C ALA A 163 2.02 1.15 -14.43
N THR A 164 1.15 0.65 -13.55
CA THR A 164 -0.05 -0.14 -13.91
C THR A 164 -1.02 0.71 -14.72
N THR A 165 -1.27 1.95 -14.29
CA THR A 165 -2.09 2.93 -15.02
C THR A 165 -1.54 3.15 -16.44
N ALA A 166 -0.23 3.37 -16.55
CA ALA A 166 0.42 3.59 -17.84
C ALA A 166 0.40 2.35 -18.73
N ALA A 167 0.41 1.14 -18.16
CA ALA A 167 0.45 -0.12 -18.91
C ALA A 167 -0.94 -0.69 -19.26
N SER A 168 -2.00 -0.25 -18.58
CA SER A 168 -3.36 -0.80 -18.72
C SER A 168 -3.84 -0.73 -20.18
N GLY A 169 -4.34 -1.87 -20.69
CA GLY A 169 -4.86 -1.99 -22.06
C GLY A 169 -3.80 -1.98 -23.16
N LYS A 170 -2.51 -1.96 -22.82
CA LYS A 170 -1.41 -2.01 -23.79
C LYS A 170 -0.93 -3.43 -24.05
N HIS A 171 -0.41 -3.66 -25.26
CA HIS A 171 0.15 -4.95 -25.65
C HIS A 171 1.37 -5.33 -24.80
N VAL A 172 1.62 -6.63 -24.59
CA VAL A 172 2.67 -7.15 -23.70
C VAL A 172 4.11 -6.72 -24.08
N SER A 173 4.33 -6.41 -25.36
CA SER A 173 5.62 -5.92 -25.87
C SER A 173 5.82 -4.40 -25.69
N HIS A 174 4.81 -3.67 -25.23
CA HIS A 174 4.88 -2.23 -25.05
C HIS A 174 5.91 -1.87 -23.95
N PRO A 175 6.72 -0.80 -24.11
CA PRO A 175 7.70 -0.39 -23.10
C PRO A 175 7.12 -0.20 -21.69
N ASP A 176 5.89 0.32 -21.58
CA ASP A 176 5.22 0.48 -20.28
C ASP A 176 4.91 -0.85 -19.58
N MET A 177 4.70 -1.94 -20.32
CA MET A 177 4.56 -3.27 -19.72
C MET A 177 5.89 -3.76 -19.12
N GLN A 178 7.02 -3.39 -19.71
CA GLN A 178 8.34 -3.67 -19.15
C GLN A 178 8.60 -2.83 -17.89
N ARG A 179 8.19 -1.55 -17.90
CA ARG A 179 8.23 -0.68 -16.71
C ARG A 179 7.37 -1.23 -15.58
N LEU A 180 6.17 -1.71 -15.88
CA LEU A 180 5.30 -2.38 -14.91
C LEU A 180 5.96 -3.59 -14.27
N LYS A 181 6.56 -4.48 -15.08
CA LYS A 181 7.30 -5.64 -14.56
C LYS A 181 8.48 -5.24 -13.68
N HIS A 182 9.20 -4.19 -14.06
CA HIS A 182 10.29 -3.65 -13.25
C HIS A 182 9.79 -3.08 -11.92
N ALA A 183 8.72 -2.26 -11.93
CA ALA A 183 8.11 -1.70 -10.73
C ALA A 183 7.63 -2.82 -9.78
N ALA A 184 7.05 -3.89 -10.31
CA ALA A 184 6.64 -5.05 -9.51
C ALA A 184 7.84 -5.75 -8.85
N LYS A 185 8.97 -5.89 -9.55
CA LYS A 185 10.20 -6.44 -8.97
C LYS A 185 10.74 -5.55 -7.85
N VAL A 186 10.74 -4.24 -8.05
CA VAL A 186 11.15 -3.26 -7.02
C VAL A 186 10.23 -3.39 -5.80
N MET A 187 8.92 -3.50 -6.02
CA MET A 187 7.93 -3.69 -4.94
C MET A 187 8.23 -4.95 -4.10
N VAL A 188 8.40 -6.11 -4.74
CA VAL A 188 8.73 -7.37 -4.04
C VAL A 188 10.07 -7.29 -3.30
N THR A 189 11.05 -6.59 -3.88
CA THR A 189 12.36 -6.37 -3.23
C THR A 189 12.20 -5.56 -1.95
N ASN A 190 11.44 -4.47 -1.99
CA ASN A 190 11.17 -3.64 -0.81
C ASN A 190 10.40 -4.40 0.27
N VAL A 191 9.39 -5.19 -0.11
CA VAL A 191 8.69 -6.06 0.85
C VAL A 191 9.65 -7.06 1.49
N THR A 192 10.54 -7.67 0.70
CA THR A 192 11.56 -8.60 1.22
C THR A 192 12.51 -7.90 2.18
N SER A 193 12.93 -6.67 1.88
CA SER A 193 13.76 -5.85 2.77
C SER A 193 13.03 -5.52 4.08
N LEU A 194 11.74 -5.15 4.03
CA LEU A 194 10.93 -4.95 5.22
C LEU A 194 10.88 -6.21 6.10
N LEU A 195 10.65 -7.39 5.52
CA LEU A 195 10.65 -8.65 6.27
C LEU A 195 11.99 -8.93 6.96
N LYS A 196 13.12 -8.58 6.31
CA LYS A 196 14.45 -8.69 6.91
C LYS A 196 14.64 -7.70 8.05
N THR A 197 14.17 -6.46 7.90
CA THR A 197 14.20 -5.43 8.94
C THR A 197 13.39 -5.86 10.16
N VAL A 198 12.16 -6.37 9.96
CA VAL A 198 11.31 -6.88 11.05
C VAL A 198 12.03 -7.97 11.84
N LYS A 199 12.70 -8.90 11.14
CA LYS A 199 13.49 -9.95 11.79
C LYS A 199 14.67 -9.39 12.58
N ALA A 200 15.43 -8.46 11.99
CA ALA A 200 16.57 -7.85 12.67
C ALA A 200 16.15 -7.08 13.94
N VAL A 201 15.03 -6.37 13.88
CA VAL A 201 14.45 -5.64 15.02
C VAL A 201 13.98 -6.61 16.11
N GLU A 202 13.29 -7.70 15.75
CA GLU A 202 12.90 -8.75 16.69
C GLU A 202 14.11 -9.39 17.38
N ASP A 203 15.16 -9.71 16.61
CA ASP A 203 16.37 -10.33 17.13
C ASP A 203 17.10 -9.43 18.13
N GLU A 204 17.17 -8.12 17.87
CA GLU A 204 17.78 -7.17 18.80
C GLU A 204 16.92 -6.97 20.06
N HIS A 205 15.60 -6.82 19.90
CA HIS A 205 14.70 -6.59 21.04
C HIS A 205 14.60 -7.80 21.98
N THR A 206 14.72 -9.02 21.45
CA THR A 206 14.72 -10.26 22.24
C THR A 206 16.12 -10.66 22.73
N ARG A 207 17.20 -9.97 22.31
CA ARG A 207 18.58 -10.32 22.68
C ARG A 207 18.81 -10.32 24.19
N GLY A 208 18.31 -9.28 24.88
CA GLY A 208 18.43 -9.17 26.34
C GLY A 208 17.66 -10.26 27.09
N ILE A 209 16.45 -10.59 26.60
CA ILE A 209 15.61 -11.66 27.17
C ILE A 209 16.33 -13.01 27.04
N ARG A 210 16.85 -13.34 25.84
CA ARG A 210 17.60 -14.58 25.60
C ARG A 210 18.87 -14.70 26.46
N ALA A 211 19.58 -13.58 26.67
CA ALA A 211 20.75 -13.56 27.54
C ALA A 211 20.38 -13.84 29.01
N LEU A 212 19.24 -13.31 29.47
CA LEU A 212 18.73 -13.55 30.82
C LEU A 212 18.30 -15.01 31.00
N GLU A 213 17.56 -15.56 30.04
CA GLU A 213 17.15 -16.97 30.04
C GLU A 213 18.35 -17.91 30.12
N SER A 214 19.40 -17.66 29.31
CA SER A 214 20.65 -18.41 29.37
C SER A 214 21.37 -18.30 30.73
N THR A 215 21.30 -17.12 31.36
CA THR A 215 21.87 -16.93 32.70
C THR A 215 21.10 -17.72 33.77
N ILE A 216 19.76 -17.73 33.68
CA ILE A 216 18.89 -18.51 34.57
C ILE A 216 19.18 -20.01 34.43
N GLU A 217 19.33 -20.49 33.19
CA GLU A 217 19.66 -21.89 32.92
C GLU A 217 21.03 -22.26 33.49
N ALA A 218 22.05 -21.42 33.30
CA ALA A 218 23.39 -21.63 33.86
C ALA A 218 23.39 -21.68 35.40
N ILE A 219 22.66 -20.77 36.05
CA ILE A 219 22.49 -20.79 37.52
C ILE A 219 21.80 -22.08 37.97
N SER A 220 20.77 -22.51 37.24
CA SER A 220 20.01 -23.72 37.59
C SER A 220 20.89 -24.97 37.50
N GLN A 221 21.72 -25.08 36.47
CA GLN A 221 22.69 -26.17 36.32
C GLN A 221 23.73 -26.17 37.45
N GLU A 222 24.28 -25.00 37.81
CA GLU A 222 25.26 -24.91 38.89
C GLU A 222 24.64 -25.28 40.25
N VAL A 223 23.38 -24.90 40.48
CA VAL A 223 22.61 -25.31 41.67
C VAL A 223 22.42 -26.83 41.71
N GLU A 224 22.08 -27.48 40.60
CA GLU A 224 21.98 -28.95 40.53
C GLU A 224 23.31 -29.63 40.84
N VAL A 225 24.43 -29.11 40.31
CA VAL A 225 25.78 -29.61 40.61
C VAL A 225 26.11 -29.47 42.10
N LEU A 226 25.79 -28.31 42.70
CA LEU A 226 26.03 -28.05 44.13
C LEU A 226 25.19 -28.92 45.07
N LEU A 227 23.98 -29.31 44.64
CA LEU A 227 23.06 -30.14 45.41
C LEU A 227 23.23 -31.65 45.14
N SER A 228 24.15 -32.01 44.23
CA SER A 228 24.49 -33.41 43.96
C SER A 228 25.37 -33.97 45.10
N PRO A 229 25.01 -35.12 45.70
CA PRO A 229 25.70 -35.69 46.87
C PRO A 229 27.09 -36.26 46.59
#